data_AF-A0A923YSL4-F1
#
_entry.id   AF-A0A923YSL4-F1
#
_cell.length_a   1.000
_cell.length_b   1.000
_cell.length_c   1.000
_cell.angle_alpha   90.00
_cell.angle_beta   90.00
_cell.angle_gamma   90.00
#
_symmetry.space_group_name_H-M   'P 1'
#
loop_
_entity.id
_entity.type
_entity.pdbx_description
1 polymer ?
#
loop_
_entity_poly.entity_id
_entity_poly.type
_entity_poly.pdbx_seq_one_letter_code
_entity_poly.pdbx_strand_id
1 'polypeptide(L)' 'MKKKIAVTLFLGFLIGTTYAQKMNVAKLDSLFQILEAKDKFMGSIAVSQNGMLVYSKSLGMDDIESNKKASN' A
#
# COMPACT_ATOMS: atom_id res chain seq x y z
N MET A 1 45.85 8.06 -3.53
CA MET A 1 44.56 8.34 -4.23
C MET A 1 43.46 7.38 -3.81
N LYS A 2 43.70 6.05 -3.80
CA LYS A 2 42.73 5.02 -3.34
C LYS A 2 42.13 5.26 -1.93
N LYS A 3 42.95 5.70 -0.96
CA LYS A 3 42.49 6.04 0.40
C LYS A 3 41.51 7.23 0.43
N LYS A 4 41.71 8.23 -0.43
CA LYS A 4 40.81 9.40 -0.51
C LYS A 4 39.45 9.01 -1.11
N ILE A 5 39.46 8.17 -2.13
CA ILE A 5 38.23 7.62 -2.75
C ILE A 5 37.44 6.80 -1.73
N ALA A 6 38.12 5.95 -0.93
CA ALA A 6 37.47 5.16 0.12
C ALA A 6 36.80 6.05 1.19
N VAL A 7 37.46 7.15 1.60
CA VAL A 7 36.89 8.10 2.56
C VAL A 7 35.68 8.83 1.99
N THR A 8 35.71 9.23 0.72
CA THR A 8 34.56 9.89 0.06
C THR A 8 33.36 8.95 -0.06
N LEU A 9 33.58 7.66 -0.39
CA LEU A 9 32.51 6.66 -0.45
C LEU A 9 31.88 6.42 0.93
N PHE A 10 32.73 6.34 1.97
CA PHE A 10 32.28 6.13 3.35
C PHE A 10 31.45 7.32 3.86
N LEU A 11 31.85 8.55 3.55
CA LEU A 11 31.06 9.74 3.86
C LEU A 11 29.70 9.75 3.14
N GLY A 12 29.66 9.34 1.87
CA GLY A 12 28.41 9.25 1.10
C GLY A 12 27.40 8.23 1.63
N PHE A 13 27.88 7.14 2.25
CA PHE A 13 27.01 6.12 2.85
C PHE A 13 26.34 6.60 4.14
N LEU A 14 26.97 7.51 4.89
CA LEU A 14 26.46 8.01 6.17
C LEU A 14 25.28 9.01 6.03
N ILE A 15 25.02 9.53 4.83
CA ILE A 15 24.01 10.58 4.60
C ILE A 15 22.68 10.04 4.03
N GLY A 16 22.56 8.73 3.83
CA GLY A 16 21.37 8.13 3.23
C GLY A 16 20.28 7.83 4.25
N THR A 17 19.42 8.80 4.60
CA THR A 17 18.14 8.50 5.26
C THR A 17 17.04 8.35 4.20
N THR A 18 16.57 7.12 4.00
CA THR A 18 15.40 6.87 3.14
C THR A 18 14.14 6.91 4.01
N TYR A 19 13.19 7.76 3.65
CA TYR A 19 11.87 7.74 4.27
C TYR A 19 11.00 6.71 3.55
N ALA A 20 10.38 5.81 4.31
CA ALA A 20 9.31 4.98 3.76
C ALA A 20 8.12 5.85 3.38
N GLN A 21 7.40 5.46 2.34
CA GLN A 21 6.16 6.13 1.94
C GLN A 21 5.14 6.05 3.09
N LYS A 22 4.54 7.19 3.44
CA LYS A 22 3.39 7.22 4.37
C LYS A 22 2.17 6.63 3.67
N MET A 23 1.39 5.84 4.40
CA MET A 23 0.14 5.31 3.87
C MET A 23 -0.81 6.47 3.53
N ASN A 24 -1.30 6.49 2.29
CA ASN A 24 -2.31 7.43 1.84
C ASN A 24 -3.62 6.68 1.62
N VAL A 25 -4.46 6.66 2.66
CA VAL A 25 -5.75 5.96 2.66
C VAL A 25 -6.67 6.48 1.56
N ALA A 26 -6.70 7.80 1.33
CA ALA A 26 -7.52 8.39 0.27
C ALA A 26 -7.12 7.89 -1.14
N LYS A 27 -5.81 7.69 -1.38
CA LYS A 27 -5.33 7.13 -2.64
C LYS A 27 -5.69 5.65 -2.80
N LEU A 28 -5.64 4.87 -1.71
CA LEU A 28 -6.12 3.49 -1.71
C LEU A 28 -7.62 3.42 -1.99
N ASP A 29 -8.41 4.26 -1.32
CA ASP A 29 -9.85 4.30 -1.54
C ASP A 29 -10.23 4.68 -2.96
N SER A 30 -9.57 5.69 -3.52
CA SER A 30 -9.76 6.09 -4.91
C SER A 30 -9.42 4.97 -5.89
N LEU A 31 -8.28 4.28 -5.68
CA LEU A 31 -7.89 3.14 -6.51
C LEU A 31 -8.95 2.03 -6.47
N PHE A 32 -9.33 1.62 -5.27
CA PHE A 32 -10.24 0.49 -5.10
C PHE A 32 -11.66 0.81 -5.56
N GLN A 33 -12.10 2.06 -5.43
CA GLN A 33 -13.36 2.52 -6.00
C GLN A 33 -13.36 2.44 -7.53
N ILE A 34 -12.24 2.80 -8.17
CA ILE A 34 -12.10 2.68 -9.64
C ILE A 34 -12.11 1.20 -10.07
N LEU A 35 -11.48 0.31 -9.29
CA LEU A 35 -11.44 -1.12 -9.59
C LEU A 35 -12.82 -1.77 -9.43
N GLU A 36 -13.55 -1.43 -8.36
CA GLU A 36 -14.93 -1.86 -8.15
C GLU A 36 -15.84 -1.36 -9.28
N ALA A 37 -15.79 -0.07 -9.60
CA ALA A 37 -16.63 0.54 -10.63
C ALA A 37 -16.34 0.06 -12.06
N LYS A 38 -15.21 -0.61 -12.29
CA LYS A 38 -14.83 -1.19 -13.59
C LYS A 38 -14.99 -2.71 -13.62
N ASP A 39 -15.60 -3.30 -12.59
CA ASP A 39 -15.74 -4.74 -12.41
C ASP A 39 -14.38 -5.47 -12.54
N LYS A 40 -13.31 -4.82 -12.08
CA LYS A 40 -11.94 -5.35 -12.13
C LYS A 40 -11.51 -6.01 -10.84
N PHE A 41 -12.24 -5.80 -9.75
CA PHE A 41 -11.95 -6.42 -8.48
C PHE A 41 -13.22 -6.59 -7.64
N MET A 42 -13.34 -7.77 -7.00
CA MET A 42 -14.38 -8.10 -6.05
C MET A 42 -13.76 -8.93 -4.92
N GLY A 43 -14.06 -8.60 -3.68
CA GLY A 43 -13.50 -9.25 -2.49
C GLY A 43 -13.03 -8.28 -1.42
N SER A 44 -12.35 -8.82 -0.40
CA SER A 44 -11.87 -8.05 0.76
C SER A 44 -10.36 -7.87 0.75
N ILE A 45 -9.91 -6.70 1.17
CA ILE A 45 -8.50 -6.31 1.25
C ILE A 45 -8.22 -5.87 2.67
N ALA A 46 -7.17 -6.42 3.26
CA ALA A 46 -6.65 -6.01 4.57
C ALA A 46 -5.15 -5.69 4.45
N VAL A 47 -4.72 -4.57 5.00
CA VAL A 47 -3.30 -4.20 5.11
C VAL A 47 -2.96 -4.07 6.59
N SER A 48 -1.93 -4.80 7.02
CA SER A 48 -1.42 -4.75 8.38
C SER A 48 0.03 -4.28 8.39
N GLN A 49 0.37 -3.41 9.34
CA GLN A 49 1.73 -2.94 9.59
C GLN A 49 2.11 -3.29 11.02
N ASN A 50 3.23 -4.00 11.20
CA ASN A 50 3.72 -4.44 12.50
C ASN A 50 2.66 -5.21 13.32
N GLY A 51 1.88 -6.08 12.65
CA GLY A 51 0.81 -6.85 13.28
C GLY A 51 -0.49 -6.08 13.57
N MET A 52 -0.51 -4.77 13.31
CA MET A 52 -1.70 -3.92 13.48
C MET A 52 -2.41 -3.74 12.15
N LEU A 53 -3.72 -3.97 12.09
CA LEU A 53 -4.54 -3.70 10.91
C LEU A 53 -4.62 -2.18 10.70
N VAL A 54 -4.12 -1.69 9.57
CA VAL A 54 -4.05 -0.25 9.23
C VAL A 54 -4.98 0.15 8.08
N TYR A 55 -5.52 -0.82 7.34
CA TYR A 55 -6.52 -0.60 6.30
C TYR A 55 -7.35 -1.86 6.10
N SER A 56 -8.66 -1.73 5.92
CA SER A 56 -9.53 -2.83 5.51
C SER A 56 -10.64 -2.32 4.60
N LYS A 57 -10.93 -3.03 3.52
CA LYS A 57 -12.06 -2.72 2.62
C LYS A 57 -12.63 -3.96 1.95
N SER A 58 -13.94 -4.09 1.96
CA SER A 58 -14.71 -5.03 1.14
C SER A 58 -15.26 -4.31 -0.09
N LEU A 59 -15.11 -4.92 -1.26
CA LEU A 59 -15.41 -4.34 -2.57
C LEU A 59 -16.30 -5.29 -3.38
N GLY A 60 -17.31 -4.74 -4.05
CA GLY A 60 -18.24 -5.51 -4.88
C GLY A 60 -19.29 -6.28 -4.06
N MET A 61 -19.59 -7.50 -4.47
CA MET A 61 -20.70 -8.33 -3.97
C MET A 61 -20.19 -9.53 -3.17
N ASP A 62 -20.86 -9.82 -2.06
CA ASP A 62 -20.68 -11.05 -1.28
C ASP A 62 -21.42 -12.22 -1.94
N ASP A 63 -22.57 -11.91 -2.56
CA ASP A 63 -23.35 -12.84 -3.36
C ASP A 63 -24.00 -12.09 -4.53
N ILE A 64 -23.68 -12.53 -5.74
CA ILE A 64 -24.15 -11.93 -6.99
C ILE A 64 -25.63 -12.26 -7.22
N GLU A 65 -26.06 -13.49 -6.94
CA GLU A 65 -27.42 -13.96 -7.21
C GLU A 65 -28.42 -13.26 -6.31
N SER A 66 -28.07 -13.08 -5.03
CA SER A 66 -28.92 -12.36 -4.07
C SER A 66 -28.71 -10.84 -4.07
N ASN A 67 -27.84 -10.31 -4.94
CA ASN A 67 -27.46 -8.89 -5.00
C ASN A 67 -27.02 -8.36 -3.62
N LYS A 68 -26.31 -9.19 -2.86
CA LYS A 68 -25.80 -8.85 -1.54
C LYS A 68 -24.44 -8.18 -1.67
N LYS A 69 -24.36 -6.91 -1.26
CA LYS A 69 -23.10 -6.17 -1.28
C LYS A 69 -22.10 -6.72 -0.25
N ALA A 70 -20.82 -6.74 -0.60
CA ALA A 70 -19.74 -7.07 0.32
C ALA A 70 -19.70 -6.06 1.48
N SER A 71 -19.57 -6.59 2.70
CA SER A 71 -19.50 -5.81 3.93
C SER A 71 -18.21 -6.14 4.69
N ASN A 72 -17.82 -5.26 5.59
CA ASN A 72 -16.62 -5.36 6.42
C ASN A 72 -17.01 -5.25 7.88
#